data_AF-A0AAV4AWX3-F1
#
_entry.id   AF-A0AAV4AWX3-F1
#
_cell.length_a   1.000
_cell.length_b   1.000
_cell.length_c   1.000
_cell.angle_alpha   90.00
_cell.angle_beta   90.00
_cell.angle_gamma   90.00
#
_symmetry.space_group_name_H-M   'P 1'
#
loop_
_entity.id
_entity.type
_entity.pdbx_description
1 polymer ?
#
loop_
_entity_poly.entity_id
_entity_poly.type
_entity_poly.pdbx_seq_one_letter_code
_entity_poly.pdbx_strand_id
1 'polypeptide(L)'
;MNFSSICCRFFLVTINLIVLIFGVLIIVNGTTAIINYKENTESVKQVSESQNHTSDAPDTAPSYKVLIIVLVYGVALSLLCLLAICGSCCGNSCKTALLLFAFFQGLIILAEITWFVLVLIGIVKLWIANPIEGQKIVQEITPAVGIVFSVLLVLEVLQVIGALIIFSEDEPAEKIRPE
;
A
#
# COMPACT_ATOMS: atom_id res chain seq x y z
N MET A 1 -29.61 6.84 -15.76
CA MET A 1 -28.20 6.47 -15.53
C MET A 1 -27.42 6.76 -16.80
N ASN A 2 -26.42 7.64 -16.73
CA ASN A 2 -25.57 7.96 -17.88
C ASN A 2 -24.60 6.79 -18.13
N PHE A 3 -24.38 6.43 -19.41
CA PHE A 3 -23.44 5.36 -19.81
C PHE A 3 -22.05 5.52 -19.17
N SER A 4 -21.60 6.78 -18.99
CA SER A 4 -20.37 7.16 -18.29
C SER A 4 -20.27 6.59 -16.86
N SER A 5 -21.38 6.63 -16.09
CA SER A 5 -21.40 6.21 -14.68
C SER A 5 -21.21 4.70 -14.52
N ILE A 6 -21.81 3.92 -15.41
CA ILE A 6 -21.71 2.46 -15.41
C ILE A 6 -20.27 2.05 -15.73
N CYS A 7 -19.67 2.66 -16.77
CA CYS A 7 -18.27 2.41 -17.12
C CYS A 7 -17.32 2.76 -15.96
N CYS A 8 -17.53 3.88 -15.28
CA CYS A 8 -16.71 4.31 -14.14
C CYS A 8 -16.78 3.31 -12.98
N ARG A 9 -17.98 2.81 -12.64
CA ARG A 9 -18.18 1.78 -11.60
C ARG A 9 -17.45 0.47 -11.94
N PHE A 10 -17.60 -0.03 -13.17
CA PHE A 10 -16.90 -1.25 -13.60
C PHE A 10 -15.38 -1.11 -13.58
N PHE A 11 -14.89 0.05 -14.03
CA PHE A 11 -13.47 0.39 -13.98
C PHE A 11 -12.94 0.42 -12.54
N LEU A 12 -13.65 1.10 -11.63
CA LEU A 12 -13.28 1.18 -10.23
C LEU A 12 -13.25 -0.20 -9.57
N VAL A 13 -14.25 -1.06 -9.84
CA VAL A 13 -14.27 -2.45 -9.34
C VAL A 13 -13.08 -3.25 -9.87
N THR A 14 -12.76 -3.10 -11.16
CA THR A 14 -11.67 -3.84 -11.80
C THR A 14 -10.31 -3.45 -11.20
N ILE A 15 -10.05 -2.16 -11.04
CA ILE A 15 -8.79 -1.70 -10.42
C ILE A 15 -8.71 -2.15 -8.96
N ASN A 16 -9.78 -1.97 -8.17
CA ASN A 16 -9.78 -2.44 -6.77
C ASN A 16 -9.62 -3.95 -6.64
N LEU A 17 -10.11 -4.74 -7.61
CA LEU A 17 -9.87 -6.18 -7.61
C LEU A 17 -8.39 -6.51 -7.87
N ILE A 18 -7.74 -5.82 -8.79
CA ILE A 18 -6.30 -5.98 -9.06
C ILE A 18 -5.49 -5.63 -7.81
N VAL A 19 -5.77 -4.48 -7.20
CA VAL A 19 -5.07 -4.01 -5.99
C VAL A 19 -5.35 -4.93 -4.80
N LEU A 20 -6.57 -5.48 -4.68
CA LEU A 20 -6.91 -6.49 -3.67
C LEU A 20 -6.05 -7.76 -3.82
N ILE A 21 -5.87 -8.26 -5.04
CA ILE A 21 -5.00 -9.42 -5.30
C ILE A 21 -3.57 -9.12 -4.82
N PHE A 22 -3.04 -7.93 -5.13
CA PHE A 22 -1.73 -7.51 -4.62
C PHE A 22 -1.69 -7.44 -3.09
N GLY A 23 -2.71 -6.86 -2.46
CA GLY A 23 -2.84 -6.81 -1.00
C GLY A 23 -2.81 -8.21 -0.37
N VAL A 24 -3.55 -9.16 -0.93
CA VAL A 24 -3.57 -10.57 -0.47
C VAL A 24 -2.20 -11.23 -0.65
N LEU A 25 -1.51 -10.99 -1.77
CA LEU A 25 -0.16 -11.51 -1.98
C LEU A 25 0.84 -10.95 -0.96
N ILE A 26 0.73 -9.66 -0.62
CA ILE A 26 1.54 -9.03 0.44
C ILE A 26 1.26 -9.71 1.79
N ILE A 27 0.00 -9.98 2.12
CA ILE A 27 -0.38 -10.64 3.37
C ILE A 27 0.21 -12.06 3.44
N VAL A 28 0.07 -12.85 2.38
CA VAL A 28 0.58 -14.23 2.32
C VAL A 28 2.10 -14.26 2.44
N ASN A 29 2.80 -13.41 1.68
CA ASN A 29 4.26 -13.33 1.74
C ASN A 29 4.75 -12.81 3.09
N GLY A 30 4.11 -11.77 3.63
CA GLY A 30 4.45 -11.20 4.94
C GLY A 30 4.26 -12.20 6.08
N THR A 31 3.14 -12.93 6.08
CA THR A 31 2.85 -13.97 7.08
C THR A 31 3.87 -15.11 7.00
N THR A 32 4.19 -15.57 5.78
CA THR A 32 5.20 -16.61 5.57
C THR A 32 6.57 -16.17 6.05
N ALA A 33 6.97 -14.93 5.75
CA ALA A 33 8.23 -14.36 6.22
C ALA A 33 8.29 -14.26 7.76
N ILE A 34 7.18 -13.89 8.40
CA ILE A 34 7.08 -13.83 9.88
C ILE A 34 7.23 -15.20 10.51
N ILE A 35 6.59 -16.24 9.95
CA ILE A 35 6.70 -17.63 10.42
C ILE A 35 8.15 -18.10 10.31
N ASN A 36 8.77 -17.94 9.14
CA ASN A 36 10.16 -18.32 8.91
C ASN A 36 11.12 -17.56 9.83
N TYR A 37 10.89 -16.26 10.05
CA TYR A 37 11.69 -15.46 10.98
C TYR A 37 11.60 -16.01 12.41
N LYS A 38 10.40 -16.40 12.86
CA LYS A 38 10.18 -16.96 14.18
C LYS A 38 10.88 -18.32 14.34
N GLU A 39 10.71 -19.24 13.39
CA GLU A 39 11.37 -20.56 13.41
C GLU A 39 12.89 -20.46 13.42
N ASN A 40 13.46 -19.56 12.62
CA ASN A 40 14.91 -19.32 12.59
C ASN A 40 15.42 -18.68 13.89
N THR A 41 14.63 -17.83 14.54
CA THR A 41 15.03 -17.22 15.81
C THR A 41 14.97 -18.21 16.98
N GLU A 42 13.95 -19.08 17.02
CA GLU A 42 13.80 -20.10 18.06
C GLU A 42 14.87 -21.19 17.95
N SER A 43 15.20 -21.63 16.73
CA SER A 43 16.29 -22.59 16.49
C SER A 43 17.66 -22.01 16.87
N VAL A 44 17.94 -20.74 16.57
CA VAL A 44 19.19 -20.08 16.98
C VAL A 44 19.27 -19.94 18.51
N LYS A 45 18.18 -19.58 19.20
CA LYS A 45 18.18 -19.52 20.68
C LYS A 45 18.49 -20.86 21.34
N GLN A 46 17.97 -21.97 20.80
CA GLN A 46 18.29 -23.31 21.30
C GLN A 46 19.75 -23.72 21.10
N VAL A 47 20.41 -23.23 20.04
CA VAL A 47 21.83 -23.53 19.77
C VAL A 47 22.76 -22.60 20.57
N SER A 48 22.41 -21.33 20.73
CA SER A 48 23.20 -20.34 21.48
C SER A 48 23.24 -20.59 22.99
N GLU A 49 22.23 -21.24 23.57
CA GLU A 49 22.31 -21.72 24.97
C GLU A 49 23.37 -22.82 25.17
N SER A 50 23.85 -23.44 24.09
CA SER A 50 24.85 -24.51 24.15
C SER A 50 26.27 -24.09 23.71
N GLN A 51 26.46 -22.89 23.14
CA GLN A 51 27.78 -22.41 22.70
C GLN A 51 28.00 -20.93 23.01
N ASN A 52 28.82 -20.68 24.04
CA ASN A 52 29.26 -19.38 24.51
C ASN A 52 30.37 -18.81 23.59
N HIS A 53 30.07 -18.56 22.32
CA HIS A 53 31.01 -17.92 21.41
C HIS A 53 30.36 -16.80 20.58
N THR A 54 30.88 -15.59 20.82
CA THR A 54 30.82 -14.40 19.98
C THR A 54 31.05 -14.74 18.51
N SER A 55 29.99 -14.67 17.71
CA SER A 55 30.09 -14.62 16.26
C SER A 55 29.31 -13.39 15.80
N ASP A 56 30.05 -12.38 15.36
CA ASP A 56 29.53 -11.20 14.69
C ASP A 56 28.87 -11.63 13.37
N ALA A 57 27.56 -11.86 13.40
CA ALA A 57 26.78 -12.19 12.21
C ALA A 57 26.30 -10.89 11.53
N PRO A 58 26.30 -10.84 10.18
CA PRO A 58 25.92 -9.64 9.43
C PRO A 58 24.43 -9.30 9.61
N ASP A 59 24.16 -8.10 10.10
CA ASP A 59 22.84 -7.48 10.32
C ASP A 59 22.13 -7.11 8.99
N THR A 60 21.75 -8.10 8.18
CA THR A 60 20.97 -7.86 6.95
C THR A 60 19.58 -8.48 6.95
N ALA A 61 19.15 -9.12 8.04
CA ALA A 61 17.78 -9.59 8.17
C ALA A 61 16.81 -8.41 8.40
N PRO A 62 15.70 -8.30 7.64
CA PRO A 62 14.70 -7.27 7.91
C PRO A 62 14.18 -7.44 9.34
N SER A 63 14.16 -6.34 10.11
CA SER A 63 13.68 -6.40 11.49
C SER A 63 12.24 -6.91 11.53
N TYR A 64 11.90 -7.72 12.53
CA TYR A 64 10.54 -8.23 12.75
C TYR A 64 9.47 -7.11 12.66
N LYS A 65 9.80 -5.90 13.12
CA LYS A 65 8.93 -4.73 13.07
C LYS A 65 8.56 -4.33 11.62
N VAL A 66 9.51 -4.39 10.69
CA VAL A 66 9.26 -4.06 9.28
C VAL A 66 8.30 -5.08 8.66
N LEU A 67 8.47 -6.37 8.95
CA LEU A 67 7.56 -7.41 8.46
C LEU A 67 6.12 -7.20 8.95
N ILE A 68 5.94 -6.81 10.22
CA ILE A 68 4.62 -6.50 10.78
C ILE A 68 4.01 -5.27 10.10
N ILE A 69 4.79 -4.22 9.84
CA ILE A 69 4.30 -3.02 9.13
C ILE A 69 3.80 -3.38 7.72
N VAL A 70 4.57 -4.19 6.97
CA VAL A 70 4.18 -4.67 5.64
C VAL A 70 2.88 -5.47 5.70
N LEU A 71 2.72 -6.33 6.71
CA LEU A 71 1.50 -7.11 6.91
C LEU A 71 0.28 -6.20 7.19
N VAL A 72 0.42 -5.24 8.10
CA VAL A 72 -0.65 -4.29 8.45
C VAL A 72 -1.05 -3.45 7.24
N TYR A 73 -0.07 -3.01 6.45
CA TYR A 73 -0.31 -2.28 5.20
C TYR A 73 -1.11 -3.14 4.20
N GLY A 74 -0.72 -4.40 3.97
CA GLY A 74 -1.45 -5.30 3.08
C GLY A 74 -2.89 -5.56 3.53
N VAL A 75 -3.13 -5.68 4.84
CA VAL A 75 -4.48 -5.81 5.41
C VAL A 75 -5.30 -4.53 5.20
N ALA A 76 -4.75 -3.37 5.51
CA ALA A 76 -5.43 -2.08 5.31
C ALA A 76 -5.82 -1.87 3.85
N LEU A 77 -4.89 -2.14 2.92
CA LEU A 77 -5.13 -2.06 1.48
C LEU A 77 -6.26 -2.99 1.02
N SER A 78 -6.24 -4.24 1.50
CA SER A 78 -7.27 -5.23 1.18
C SER A 78 -8.65 -4.81 1.68
N LEU A 79 -8.74 -4.29 2.91
CA LEU A 79 -10.00 -3.81 3.49
C LEU A 79 -10.56 -2.60 2.74
N LEU A 80 -9.69 -1.67 2.31
CA LEU A 80 -10.11 -0.51 1.52
C LEU A 80 -10.60 -0.91 0.14
N CYS A 81 -9.93 -1.86 -0.53
CA CYS A 81 -10.39 -2.39 -1.81
C CYS A 81 -11.76 -3.05 -1.69
N LEU A 82 -11.99 -3.84 -0.62
CA LEU A 82 -13.32 -4.42 -0.35
C LEU A 82 -14.36 -3.33 -0.10
N LEU A 83 -14.03 -2.28 0.65
CA LEU A 83 -14.92 -1.14 0.88
C LEU A 83 -15.30 -0.45 -0.43
N ALA A 84 -14.35 -0.25 -1.35
CA ALA A 84 -14.59 0.35 -2.66
C ALA A 84 -15.44 -0.54 -3.57
N ILE A 85 -15.20 -1.85 -3.58
CA ILE A 85 -15.99 -2.82 -4.36
C ILE A 85 -17.44 -2.83 -3.84
N CYS A 86 -17.63 -2.96 -2.52
CA CYS A 86 -18.95 -2.88 -1.90
C CYS A 86 -19.63 -1.53 -2.19
N GLY A 87 -18.87 -0.43 -2.07
CA GLY A 87 -19.30 0.92 -2.38
C GLY A 87 -19.76 1.10 -3.84
N SER A 88 -19.18 0.34 -4.76
CA SER A 88 -19.53 0.40 -6.18
C SER A 88 -20.76 -0.45 -6.52
N CYS A 89 -21.03 -1.51 -5.75
CA CYS A 89 -22.07 -2.50 -6.03
C CYS A 89 -23.44 -2.19 -5.43
N CYS A 90 -23.54 -1.55 -4.27
CA CYS A 90 -24.85 -1.22 -3.67
C CYS A 90 -25.22 0.25 -3.96
N GLY A 91 -26.51 0.57 -4.03
CA GLY A 91 -27.02 1.89 -4.46
C GLY A 91 -26.77 3.03 -3.44
N ASN A 92 -27.82 3.79 -3.07
CA ASN A 92 -27.67 5.02 -2.28
C ASN A 92 -26.94 4.87 -0.93
N SER A 93 -27.05 3.71 -0.25
CA SER A 93 -26.37 3.47 1.03
C SER A 93 -24.84 3.35 0.90
N CYS A 94 -24.30 3.25 -0.31
CA CYS A 94 -22.87 3.05 -0.55
C CYS A 94 -22.07 4.33 -0.83
N LYS A 95 -22.71 5.49 -0.93
CA LYS A 95 -21.98 6.76 -1.13
C LYS A 95 -21.05 7.07 0.03
N THR A 96 -21.50 6.82 1.26
CA THR A 96 -20.67 6.99 2.46
C THR A 96 -19.47 6.04 2.44
N ALA A 97 -19.64 4.81 1.92
CA ALA A 97 -18.53 3.86 1.78
C ALA A 97 -17.50 4.34 0.75
N LEU A 98 -17.95 4.90 -0.39
CA LEU A 98 -17.04 5.49 -1.39
C LEU A 98 -16.32 6.74 -0.86
N LEU A 99 -17.00 7.57 -0.06
CA LEU A 99 -16.37 8.75 0.56
C LEU A 99 -15.34 8.34 1.61
N LEU A 100 -15.67 7.37 2.47
CA LEU A 100 -14.72 6.82 3.45
C LEU A 100 -13.52 6.18 2.75
N PHE A 101 -13.76 5.41 1.67
CA PHE A 101 -12.70 4.86 0.84
C PHE A 101 -11.79 5.97 0.30
N ALA A 102 -12.34 6.99 -0.35
CA ALA A 102 -11.55 8.10 -0.91
C ALA A 102 -10.75 8.84 0.18
N PHE A 103 -11.33 9.05 1.36
CA PHE A 103 -10.66 9.68 2.50
C PHE A 103 -9.48 8.85 3.01
N PHE A 104 -9.69 7.57 3.32
CA PHE A 104 -8.62 6.71 3.83
C PHE A 104 -7.55 6.45 2.77
N GLN A 105 -7.94 6.26 1.50
CA GLN A 105 -6.98 6.11 0.41
C GLN A 105 -6.13 7.39 0.25
N GLY A 106 -6.73 8.58 0.38
CA GLY A 106 -5.99 9.84 0.40
C GLY A 106 -4.97 9.94 1.54
N LEU A 107 -5.29 9.42 2.73
CA LEU A 107 -4.35 9.34 3.85
C LEU A 107 -3.19 8.38 3.56
N ILE A 108 -3.46 7.23 2.93
CA ILE A 108 -2.41 6.29 2.51
C ILE A 108 -1.48 6.93 1.49
N ILE A 109 -2.03 7.54 0.43
CA ILE A 109 -1.26 8.26 -0.58
C ILE A 109 -0.36 9.32 0.07
N LEU A 110 -0.88 10.09 1.04
CA LEU A 110 -0.09 11.11 1.74
C LEU A 110 1.04 10.48 2.57
N ALA A 111 0.77 9.37 3.27
CA ALA A 111 1.77 8.63 4.04
C ALA A 111 2.86 8.06 3.12
N GLU A 112 2.49 7.52 1.97
CA GLU A 112 3.39 6.97 0.96
C GLU A 112 4.30 8.03 0.36
N ILE A 113 3.75 9.17 -0.05
CA ILE A 113 4.54 10.31 -0.56
C ILE A 113 5.51 10.78 0.53
N THR A 114 5.05 10.92 1.77
CA THR A 114 5.89 11.33 2.89
C THR A 114 7.03 10.34 3.12
N TRP A 115 6.73 9.05 3.15
CA TRP A 115 7.72 7.98 3.31
C TRP A 115 8.74 7.99 2.17
N PHE A 116 8.27 8.10 0.92
CA PHE A 116 9.14 8.15 -0.26
C PHE A 116 10.09 9.36 -0.23
N VAL A 117 9.59 10.54 0.16
CA VAL A 117 10.42 11.74 0.34
C VAL A 117 11.49 11.52 1.43
N LEU A 118 11.13 10.88 2.55
CA LEU A 118 12.10 10.56 3.60
C LEU A 118 13.17 9.57 3.14
N VAL A 119 12.79 8.56 2.35
CA VAL A 119 13.74 7.61 1.74
C VAL A 119 14.69 8.33 0.80
N LEU A 120 14.19 9.22 -0.07
CA LEU A 120 15.03 10.01 -0.96
C LEU A 120 16.02 10.89 -0.19
N ILE A 121 15.58 11.56 0.87
CA ILE A 121 16.46 12.35 1.74
C ILE A 121 17.55 11.45 2.36
N GLY A 122 17.19 10.25 2.81
CA GLY A 122 18.13 9.26 3.36
C GLY A 122 19.18 8.83 2.33
N ILE A 123 18.76 8.51 1.10
CA ILE A 123 19.64 8.14 -0.01
C ILE A 123 20.60 9.30 -0.34
N VAL A 124 20.09 10.53 -0.44
CA VAL A 124 20.93 11.71 -0.72
C VAL A 124 21.96 11.93 0.38
N LYS A 125 21.57 11.81 1.65
CA LYS A 125 22.51 11.90 2.78
C LYS A 125 23.57 10.82 2.73
N LEU A 126 23.20 9.58 2.43
CA LEU A 126 24.13 8.46 2.30
C LEU A 126 25.10 8.68 1.14
N TRP A 127 24.62 9.19 0.01
CA TRP A 127 25.44 9.50 -1.16
C TRP A 127 26.46 10.60 -0.87
N ILE A 128 26.08 11.64 -0.11
CA ILE A 128 27.00 12.70 0.33
C ILE A 128 28.05 12.14 1.29
N ALA A 129 27.67 11.24 2.21
CA ALA A 129 28.59 10.66 3.18
C ALA A 129 29.55 9.64 2.54
N ASN A 130 29.04 8.79 1.63
CA ASN A 130 29.77 7.70 0.97
C ASN A 130 29.36 7.60 -0.51
N PRO A 131 30.01 8.35 -1.42
CA PRO A 131 29.58 8.46 -2.81
C PRO A 131 29.66 7.14 -3.60
N ILE A 132 30.63 6.28 -3.29
CA ILE A 132 30.82 4.98 -3.97
C ILE A 132 29.70 4.00 -3.62
N GLU A 133 29.34 3.92 -2.33
CA GLU A 133 28.30 3.02 -1.85
C GLU A 133 26.91 3.55 -2.18
N GLY A 134 26.70 4.86 -2.08
CA GLY A 134 25.47 5.51 -2.51
C GLY A 134 25.18 5.32 -4.01
N GLN A 135 26.19 5.35 -4.89
CA GLN A 135 25.99 5.07 -6.31
C GLN A 135 25.47 3.65 -6.58
N LYS A 136 26.00 2.65 -5.87
CA LYS A 136 25.55 1.25 -6.03
C LYS A 136 24.08 1.09 -5.65
N ILE A 137 23.70 1.61 -4.48
CA ILE A 137 22.32 1.55 -3.98
C ILE A 137 21.36 2.26 -4.94
N VAL A 138 21.75 3.44 -5.43
CA VAL A 138 20.93 4.22 -6.38
C VAL A 138 20.74 3.50 -7.71
N GLN A 139 21.77 2.81 -8.20
CA GLN A 139 21.66 2.09 -9.48
C GLN A 139 20.89 0.78 -9.37
N GLU A 140 21.01 0.05 -8.27
CA GLU A 140 20.41 -1.28 -8.13
C GLU A 140 18.96 -1.23 -7.63
N ILE A 141 18.64 -0.36 -6.66
CA ILE A 141 17.36 -0.42 -5.94
C ILE A 141 16.39 0.67 -6.40
N THR A 142 16.87 1.88 -6.65
CA THR A 142 16.00 3.03 -6.97
C THR A 142 15.15 2.86 -8.23
N PRO A 143 15.61 2.23 -9.32
CA PRO A 143 14.78 2.09 -10.52
C PRO A 143 13.57 1.18 -10.29
N ALA A 144 13.80 0.00 -9.70
CA ALA A 144 12.74 -0.98 -9.46
C ALA A 144 11.74 -0.47 -8.42
N VAL A 145 12.22 0.04 -7.28
CA VAL A 145 11.35 0.61 -6.24
C VAL A 145 10.60 1.82 -6.76
N GLY A 146 11.25 2.71 -7.51
CA GLY A 146 10.64 3.90 -8.09
C GLY A 146 9.54 3.57 -9.09
N ILE A 147 9.74 2.56 -9.95
CA ILE A 147 8.72 2.12 -10.92
C ILE A 147 7.53 1.52 -10.19
N VAL A 148 7.75 0.57 -9.27
CA VAL A 148 6.67 -0.08 -8.52
C VAL A 148 5.86 0.96 -7.74
N PHE A 149 6.55 1.87 -7.05
CA PHE A 149 5.90 2.97 -6.32
C PHE A 149 5.09 3.87 -7.24
N SER A 150 5.64 4.28 -8.39
CA SER A 150 4.94 5.16 -9.34
C SER A 150 3.70 4.49 -9.93
N VAL A 151 3.77 3.21 -10.27
CA VAL A 151 2.63 2.46 -10.82
C VAL A 151 1.53 2.33 -9.77
N LEU A 152 1.88 1.95 -8.53
CA LEU A 152 0.91 1.85 -7.44
C LEU A 152 0.26 3.19 -7.16
N LEU A 153 1.05 4.26 -7.00
CA LEU A 153 0.54 5.61 -6.73
C LEU A 153 -0.43 6.08 -7.82
N VAL A 154 -0.14 5.81 -9.10
CA VAL A 154 -1.05 6.14 -10.20
C VAL A 154 -2.35 5.36 -10.09
N LEU A 155 -2.29 4.06 -9.79
CA LEU A 155 -3.50 3.24 -9.61
C LEU A 155 -4.35 3.76 -8.44
N GLU A 156 -3.73 4.12 -7.32
CA GLU A 156 -4.42 4.66 -6.15
C GLU A 156 -5.10 6.00 -6.44
N VAL A 157 -4.39 6.91 -7.12
CA VAL A 157 -4.96 8.20 -7.54
C VAL A 157 -6.15 7.99 -8.48
N LEU A 158 -6.05 7.05 -9.43
CA LEU A 158 -7.17 6.70 -10.32
C LEU A 158 -8.37 6.13 -9.55
N GLN A 159 -8.14 5.34 -8.50
CA GLN A 159 -9.22 4.85 -7.64
C GLN A 159 -9.91 5.99 -6.89
N VAL A 160 -9.15 6.93 -6.33
CA VAL A 160 -9.71 8.11 -5.64
C VAL A 160 -10.53 8.96 -6.60
N ILE A 161 -9.99 9.26 -7.79
CA ILE A 161 -10.70 10.04 -8.82
C ILE A 161 -11.99 9.31 -9.23
N GLY A 162 -11.94 8.00 -9.49
CA GLY A 162 -13.12 7.21 -9.84
C GLY A 162 -14.18 7.23 -8.74
N ALA A 163 -13.79 7.09 -7.48
CA ALA A 163 -14.70 7.15 -6.35
C ALA A 163 -15.37 8.54 -6.22
N LEU A 164 -14.61 9.62 -6.42
CA LEU A 164 -15.13 10.99 -6.36
C LEU A 164 -16.08 11.31 -7.52
N ILE A 165 -15.79 10.83 -8.73
CA ILE A 165 -16.69 10.99 -9.90
C ILE A 165 -18.03 10.31 -9.59
N ILE A 166 -18.02 9.05 -9.16
CA ILE A 166 -19.24 8.31 -8.81
C ILE A 166 -20.01 9.02 -7.68
N PHE A 167 -19.30 9.54 -6.68
CA PHE A 167 -19.92 10.29 -5.59
C PHE A 167 -20.62 11.56 -6.08
N SER A 168 -20.01 12.30 -7.01
CA SER A 168 -20.52 13.57 -7.54
C SER A 168 -21.69 13.42 -8.52
N GLU A 169 -21.74 12.34 -9.32
CA GLU A 169 -22.79 12.15 -10.34
C GLU A 169 -24.17 11.85 -9.75
N ASP A 170 -24.23 11.33 -8.52
CA ASP A 170 -25.48 10.94 -7.88
C ASP A 170 -26.07 12.04 -6.97
N GLU A 171 -25.53 13.28 -6.97
CA GLU A 171 -26.22 14.40 -6.30
C GLU A 171 -27.62 14.55 -6.92
N PRO A 172 -28.70 14.42 -6.11
CA PRO A 172 -30.04 14.51 -6.66
C PRO A 172 -30.23 15.91 -7.22
N ALA A 173 -30.73 16.00 -8.46
CA ALA A 173 -31.16 17.23 -9.13
C ALA A 173 -32.39 17.88 -8.44
N GLU A 174 -32.48 17.78 -7.12
CA GLU A 174 -33.59 18.22 -6.28
C GLU A 174 -33.18 19.50 -5.55
N LYS A 175 -32.92 20.57 -6.31
CA LYS A 175 -32.93 21.95 -5.78
C LYS A 175 -32.98 23.03 -6.86
N ILE A 176 -33.79 22.84 -7.90
CA ILE A 176 -34.25 23.95 -8.75
C ILE A 176 -35.73 23.74 -9.08
N ARG A 177 -36.59 23.81 -8.06
CA ARG A 177 -37.96 24.33 -8.28
C ARG A 177 -37.96 25.74 -7.70
N PRO A 178 -38.09 26.78 -8.54
CA PRO A 178 -38.48 28.08 -8.02
C PRO A 178 -39.92 27.94 -7.50
N GLU A 179 -40.13 28.23 -6.22
CA GLU A 179 -41.46 28.55 -5.66
C GLU A 179 -41.96 29.88 -6.23
#